data_AF-A0A520D0R4-F1
#
_entry.id   AF-A0A520D0R4-F1
#
_cell.length_a   1.000
_cell.length_b   1.000
_cell.length_c   1.000
_cell.angle_alpha   90.00
_cell.angle_beta   90.00
_cell.angle_gamma   90.00
#
_symmetry.space_group_name_H-M   'P 1'
#
loop_
_entity.id
_entity.type
_entity.pdbx_description
1 polymer ?
#
loop_
_entity_poly.entity_id
_entity_poly.type
_entity_poly.pdbx_seq_one_letter_code
_entity_poly.pdbx_strand_id
1 'polypeptide(L)'
;MKIKLSLLALILLFQVANAQQKNAQERAFWVKSLYKISYPVIHNLANETLKKNMPLERNPDYALKLTKVTYLEALGRTMAGVAPWLALPDDATEEGKLRKQMRLELLKGLANSVNPQSADYMNYRTEGQPIVDAAYVALGFLRAPKALWEPLDDVTKKRFVEEFKSLRSRSGAYNNWLLFAGLTEGFLLSIGEEYDPARVQFSINKMKEWYVGDSWYSDGEKFSMDYYNSYVIHPMLVDLLKVLVDKKKASQADYDLAVKRMVRHAEYLERIISPEGTFPAYGRSITYRTAAFQALAQTALIEKLPEYIKPAQVRSALTKVIHNMYDGNQNFDDKGWLVLGFNGHQPLLADIYTSTGSLYMATLGFLNLGLPADHIFWTDAPQSWTSLKAWKGEVVKKDYKVEY
;
A
#
# COMPACT_ATOMS: atom_id res chain seq x y z
N MET A 1 52.72 -15.04 4.62
CA MET A 1 51.37 -15.59 4.31
C MET A 1 50.33 -15.20 5.36
N LYS A 2 50.59 -15.40 6.67
CA LYS A 2 49.66 -15.04 7.78
C LYS A 2 49.23 -13.57 7.81
N ILE A 3 50.15 -12.62 7.64
CA ILE A 3 49.84 -11.17 7.63
C ILE A 3 48.92 -10.77 6.46
N LYS A 4 49.10 -11.38 5.27
CA LYS A 4 48.24 -11.13 4.10
C LYS A 4 46.83 -11.68 4.31
N LEU A 5 46.67 -12.84 4.97
CA LEU A 5 45.36 -13.39 5.33
C LEU A 5 44.63 -12.52 6.36
N SER A 6 45.35 -12.03 7.38
CA SER A 6 44.77 -11.15 8.41
C SER A 6 44.35 -9.79 7.83
N LEU A 7 45.13 -9.21 6.92
CA LEU A 7 44.78 -7.95 6.26
C LEU A 7 43.56 -8.12 5.33
N LEU A 8 43.48 -9.23 4.60
CA LEU A 8 42.33 -9.55 3.74
C LEU A 8 41.05 -9.75 4.57
N ALA A 9 41.15 -10.46 5.71
CA ALA A 9 40.04 -10.64 6.64
C ALA A 9 39.58 -9.30 7.25
N LEU A 10 40.51 -8.40 7.60
CA LEU A 10 40.18 -7.07 8.11
C LEU A 10 39.45 -6.22 7.06
N ILE A 11 39.93 -6.22 5.81
CA ILE A 11 39.31 -5.50 4.70
C ILE A 11 37.89 -6.02 4.43
N LEU A 12 37.70 -7.34 4.45
CA LEU A 12 36.38 -7.97 4.30
C LEU A 12 35.44 -7.56 5.43
N LEU A 13 35.90 -7.56 6.69
CA LEU A 13 35.11 -7.12 7.84
C LEU A 13 34.70 -5.65 7.73
N PHE A 14 35.61 -4.76 7.30
CA PHE A 14 35.31 -3.35 7.07
C PHE A 14 34.29 -3.15 5.95
N GLN A 15 34.38 -3.91 4.84
CA GLN A 15 33.42 -3.84 3.74
C GLN A 15 32.02 -4.30 4.16
N VAL A 16 31.94 -5.40 4.91
CA VAL A 16 30.67 -5.91 5.44
C VAL A 16 30.03 -4.90 6.40
N ALA A 17 30.82 -4.32 7.32
CA ALA A 17 30.33 -3.31 8.26
C ALA A 17 29.80 -2.06 7.53
N ASN A 18 30.51 -1.57 6.51
CA ASN A 18 30.05 -0.43 5.70
C ASN A 18 28.76 -0.73 4.92
N ALA A 19 28.64 -1.93 4.35
CA ALA A 19 27.42 -2.35 3.64
C ALA A 19 26.22 -2.42 4.60
N GLN A 20 26.41 -2.97 5.80
CA GLN A 20 25.38 -3.06 6.83
C GLN A 20 24.95 -1.67 7.32
N GLN A 21 25.90 -0.75 7.49
CA GLN A 21 25.61 0.64 7.85
C GLN A 21 24.79 1.35 6.76
N LYS A 22 25.16 1.19 5.49
CA LYS A 22 24.41 1.75 4.36
C LYS A 22 22.98 1.20 4.29
N ASN A 23 22.81 -0.11 4.44
CA ASN A 23 21.50 -0.75 4.46
C ASN A 23 20.62 -0.24 5.61
N ALA A 24 21.20 -0.02 6.80
CA ALA A 24 20.50 0.58 7.92
C ALA A 24 20.06 2.03 7.63
N GLN A 25 20.90 2.81 6.94
CA GLN A 25 20.55 4.17 6.49
C GLN A 25 19.41 4.15 5.44
N GLU A 26 19.41 3.19 4.52
CA GLU A 26 18.32 3.01 3.55
C GLU A 26 16.99 2.73 4.26
N ARG A 27 16.96 1.80 5.22
CA ARG A 27 15.75 1.53 6.02
C ARG A 27 15.30 2.78 6.78
N ALA A 28 16.21 3.48 7.44
CA ALA A 28 15.90 4.70 8.17
C ALA A 28 15.31 5.78 7.26
N PHE A 29 15.80 5.90 6.02
CA PHE A 29 15.24 6.80 5.02
C PHE A 29 13.81 6.42 4.61
N TRP A 30 13.53 5.13 4.41
CA TRP A 30 12.17 4.65 4.13
C TRP A 30 11.21 4.95 5.28
N VAL A 31 11.62 4.66 6.52
CA VAL A 31 10.85 4.97 7.74
C VAL A 31 10.56 6.47 7.83
N LYS A 32 11.58 7.31 7.66
CA LYS A 32 11.43 8.78 7.71
C LYS A 32 10.50 9.28 6.62
N SER A 33 10.57 8.72 5.41
CA SER A 33 9.72 9.09 4.29
C SER A 33 8.26 8.70 4.55
N LEU A 34 8.01 7.45 4.98
CA LEU A 34 6.68 6.99 5.35
C LEU A 34 6.11 7.82 6.50
N TYR A 35 6.90 8.10 7.55
CA TYR A 35 6.51 8.94 8.67
C TYR A 35 6.12 10.35 8.21
N LYS A 36 6.96 11.01 7.41
CA LYS A 36 6.69 12.35 6.87
C LYS A 36 5.38 12.41 6.08
N ILE A 37 5.10 11.37 5.30
CA ILE A 37 3.85 11.26 4.54
C ILE A 37 2.66 11.07 5.50
N SER A 38 2.71 10.05 6.35
CA SER A 38 1.54 9.52 7.06
C SER A 38 1.24 10.18 8.41
N TYR A 39 2.25 10.68 9.10
CA TYR A 39 2.12 11.22 10.45
C TYR A 39 1.14 12.41 10.53
N PRO A 40 1.11 13.38 9.59
CA PRO A 40 0.11 14.44 9.63
C PRO A 40 -1.34 13.93 9.67
N VAL A 41 -1.68 12.88 8.90
CA VAL A 41 -3.04 12.31 8.95
C VAL A 41 -3.32 11.64 10.30
N ILE A 42 -2.41 10.77 10.75
CA ILE A 42 -2.56 10.00 11.98
C ILE A 42 -2.65 10.91 13.20
N HIS A 43 -1.73 11.87 13.29
CA HIS A 43 -1.63 12.78 14.41
C HIS A 43 -2.86 13.68 14.52
N ASN A 44 -3.30 14.27 13.40
CA ASN A 44 -4.46 15.14 13.43
C ASN A 44 -5.74 14.35 13.76
N LEU A 45 -5.89 13.14 13.23
CA LEU A 45 -7.04 12.27 13.52
C LEU A 45 -7.11 11.85 15.00
N ALA A 46 -5.96 11.51 15.59
CA ALA A 46 -5.84 11.18 17.01
C ALA A 46 -6.23 12.35 17.93
N ASN A 47 -6.13 13.58 17.43
CA ASN A 47 -6.42 14.81 18.15
C ASN A 47 -7.70 15.50 17.69
N GLU A 48 -8.55 14.84 16.89
CA GLU A 48 -9.83 15.38 16.40
C GLU A 48 -9.68 16.71 15.62
N THR A 49 -8.59 16.83 14.86
CA THR A 49 -8.21 18.04 14.11
C THR A 49 -7.95 17.78 12.64
N LEU A 50 -8.16 16.56 12.12
CA LEU A 50 -7.91 16.23 10.71
C LEU A 50 -8.79 17.07 9.79
N LYS A 51 -10.09 17.16 10.07
CA LYS A 51 -10.99 18.00 9.26
C LYS A 51 -10.68 19.49 9.35
N LYS A 52 -10.07 19.92 10.45
CA LYS A 52 -9.68 21.31 10.67
C LYS A 52 -8.41 21.66 9.89
N ASN A 53 -7.42 20.76 9.88
CA ASN A 53 -6.06 21.07 9.49
C ASN A 53 -5.66 20.52 8.11
N MET A 54 -6.33 19.48 7.61
CA MET A 54 -6.02 18.92 6.30
C MET A 54 -6.43 19.90 5.19
N PRO A 55 -5.53 20.21 4.24
CA PRO A 55 -5.88 20.98 3.05
C PRO A 55 -6.98 20.29 2.24
N LEU A 56 -7.79 21.11 1.59
CA LEU A 56 -8.91 20.69 0.76
C LEU A 56 -8.61 20.95 -0.72
N GLU A 57 -7.41 20.53 -1.14
CA GLU A 57 -7.01 20.62 -2.55
C GLU A 57 -7.68 19.51 -3.37
N ARG A 58 -8.00 19.82 -4.62
CA ARG A 58 -8.69 18.92 -5.54
C ARG A 58 -8.45 19.32 -6.98
N ASN A 59 -8.75 18.40 -7.90
CA ASN A 59 -8.80 18.71 -9.32
C ASN A 59 -9.76 19.92 -9.58
N PRO A 60 -9.47 20.80 -10.55
CA PRO A 60 -10.35 21.94 -10.87
C PRO A 60 -11.80 21.56 -11.22
N ASP A 61 -11.99 20.44 -11.92
CA ASP A 61 -13.27 19.89 -12.38
C ASP A 61 -13.78 18.76 -11.46
N TYR A 62 -13.51 18.87 -10.16
CA TYR A 62 -13.82 17.83 -9.19
C TYR A 62 -15.31 17.48 -9.13
N ALA A 63 -15.63 16.20 -9.31
CA ALA A 63 -16.99 15.69 -9.48
C ALA A 63 -17.66 15.23 -8.17
N LEU A 64 -16.92 15.15 -7.05
CA LEU A 64 -17.45 14.67 -5.76
C LEU A 64 -17.71 15.79 -4.76
N LYS A 65 -18.45 15.49 -3.70
CA LYS A 65 -18.61 16.39 -2.54
C LYS A 65 -17.39 16.26 -1.62
N LEU A 66 -16.36 17.05 -1.91
CA LEU A 66 -15.02 16.96 -1.29
C LEU A 66 -15.04 16.71 0.22
N THR A 67 -15.70 17.58 0.99
CA THR A 67 -15.71 17.53 2.47
C THR A 67 -16.44 16.31 3.04
N LYS A 68 -17.20 15.58 2.22
CA LYS A 68 -17.87 14.34 2.62
C LYS A 68 -17.05 13.08 2.34
N VAL A 69 -15.95 13.17 1.59
CA VAL A 69 -15.22 11.98 1.11
C VAL A 69 -13.74 12.03 1.48
N THR A 70 -13.08 13.18 1.36
CA THR A 70 -11.61 13.28 1.42
C THR A 70 -10.97 12.80 2.72
N TYR A 71 -11.68 12.88 3.85
CA TYR A 71 -11.10 12.54 5.15
C TYR A 71 -11.05 11.03 5.38
N LEU A 72 -12.07 10.31 4.93
CA LEU A 72 -12.07 8.85 4.98
C LEU A 72 -11.08 8.28 3.96
N GLU A 73 -10.94 8.93 2.78
CA GLU A 73 -9.85 8.63 1.84
C GLU A 73 -8.49 8.69 2.54
N ALA A 74 -8.18 9.83 3.19
CA ALA A 74 -6.92 10.04 3.86
C ALA A 74 -6.66 8.98 4.95
N LEU A 75 -7.65 8.70 5.79
CA LEU A 75 -7.56 7.67 6.83
C LEU A 75 -7.28 6.29 6.24
N GLY A 76 -8.19 5.79 5.39
CA GLY A 76 -8.12 4.42 4.88
C GLY A 76 -6.81 4.17 4.15
N ARG A 77 -6.42 5.08 3.25
CA ARG A 77 -5.22 4.93 2.41
C ARG A 77 -3.95 5.01 3.24
N THR A 78 -3.88 5.92 4.21
CA THR A 78 -2.75 6.00 5.15
C THR A 78 -2.63 4.73 5.96
N MET A 79 -3.73 4.30 6.59
CA MET A 79 -3.78 3.11 7.44
C MET A 79 -3.34 1.86 6.67
N ALA A 80 -3.85 1.66 5.45
CA ALA A 80 -3.52 0.50 4.64
C ALA A 80 -2.02 0.38 4.35
N GLY A 81 -1.32 1.49 4.09
CA GLY A 81 0.11 1.47 3.80
C GLY A 81 1.01 1.36 5.03
N VAL A 82 0.62 1.95 6.16
CA VAL A 82 1.42 1.86 7.40
C VAL A 82 1.21 0.54 8.15
N ALA A 83 0.09 -0.15 7.93
CA ALA A 83 -0.31 -1.31 8.73
C ALA A 83 0.77 -2.39 8.87
N PRO A 84 1.46 -2.87 7.82
CA PRO A 84 2.51 -3.88 7.97
C PRO A 84 3.66 -3.43 8.87
N TRP A 85 4.09 -2.16 8.77
CA TRP A 85 5.15 -1.63 9.61
C TRP A 85 4.70 -1.54 11.07
N LEU A 86 3.47 -1.09 11.34
CA LEU A 86 2.92 -1.01 12.70
C LEU A 86 2.69 -2.38 13.36
N ALA A 87 2.61 -3.45 12.56
CA ALA A 87 2.46 -4.83 13.05
C ALA A 87 3.75 -5.41 13.66
N LEU A 88 4.90 -4.81 13.39
CA LEU A 88 6.16 -5.22 14.00
C LEU A 88 6.17 -4.98 15.52
N PRO A 89 6.88 -5.83 16.30
CA PRO A 89 6.96 -5.68 17.75
C PRO A 89 7.59 -4.35 18.15
N ASP A 90 7.28 -3.85 19.35
CA ASP A 90 7.98 -2.68 19.89
C ASP A 90 9.40 -3.04 20.29
N ASP A 91 10.31 -2.09 20.13
CA ASP A 91 11.69 -2.17 20.59
C ASP A 91 12.16 -0.78 21.06
N ALA A 92 13.37 -0.70 21.64
CA ALA A 92 13.92 0.53 22.20
C ALA A 92 14.64 1.42 21.15
N THR A 93 14.66 1.02 19.88
CA THR A 93 15.29 1.80 18.82
C THR A 93 14.48 3.06 18.50
N GLU A 94 15.09 4.03 17.82
CA GLU A 94 14.36 5.21 17.35
C GLU A 94 13.20 4.86 16.41
N GLU A 95 13.39 3.85 15.54
CA GLU A 95 12.30 3.34 14.70
C GLU A 95 11.18 2.73 15.55
N GLY A 96 11.52 1.92 16.56
CA GLY A 96 10.55 1.31 17.48
C GLY A 96 9.72 2.33 18.24
N LYS A 97 10.34 3.43 18.68
CA LYS A 97 9.63 4.55 19.33
C LYS A 97 8.65 5.24 18.38
N LEU A 98 9.07 5.56 17.15
CA LEU A 98 8.19 6.16 16.14
C LEU A 98 7.02 5.23 15.78
N ARG A 99 7.31 3.94 15.58
CA ARG A 99 6.32 2.90 15.30
C ARG A 99 5.27 2.81 16.42
N LYS A 100 5.72 2.73 17.67
CA LYS A 100 4.84 2.68 18.84
C LYS A 100 3.96 3.93 18.94
N GLN A 101 4.55 5.11 18.78
CA GLN A 101 3.82 6.38 18.81
C GLN A 101 2.71 6.39 17.74
N MET A 102 3.08 6.12 16.48
CA MET A 102 2.12 6.12 15.37
C MET A 102 1.01 5.07 15.56
N ARG A 103 1.32 3.88 16.09
CA ARG A 103 0.30 2.86 16.37
C ARG A 103 -0.69 3.33 17.43
N LEU A 104 -0.22 3.90 18.53
CA LEU A 104 -1.08 4.40 19.61
C LEU A 104 -1.95 5.57 19.16
N GLU A 105 -1.38 6.52 18.41
CA GLU A 105 -2.13 7.63 17.84
C GLU A 105 -3.17 7.15 16.81
N LEU A 106 -2.81 6.20 15.95
CA LEU A 106 -3.75 5.63 14.99
C LEU A 106 -4.90 4.89 15.68
N LEU A 107 -4.65 4.11 16.72
CA LEU A 107 -5.72 3.45 17.50
C LEU A 107 -6.69 4.47 18.11
N LYS A 108 -6.17 5.56 18.69
CA LYS A 108 -7.00 6.68 19.18
C LYS A 108 -7.78 7.34 18.03
N GLY A 109 -7.12 7.58 16.91
CA GLY A 109 -7.74 8.17 15.72
C GLY A 109 -8.83 7.29 15.11
N LEU A 110 -8.67 5.97 15.12
CA LEU A 110 -9.69 5.02 14.65
C LEU A 110 -10.94 5.11 15.53
N ALA A 111 -10.81 5.18 16.85
CA ALA A 111 -11.93 5.39 17.75
C ALA A 111 -12.66 6.72 17.46
N ASN A 112 -11.92 7.82 17.25
CA ASN A 112 -12.49 9.11 16.86
C ASN A 112 -13.24 9.04 15.52
N SER A 113 -12.67 8.32 14.54
CA SER A 113 -13.21 8.25 13.17
C SER A 113 -14.60 7.63 13.06
N VAL A 114 -15.02 6.84 14.06
CA VAL A 114 -16.35 6.21 14.12
C VAL A 114 -17.17 6.68 15.31
N ASN A 115 -16.68 7.66 16.08
CA ASN A 115 -17.41 8.24 17.21
C ASN A 115 -18.31 9.40 16.75
N PRO A 116 -19.66 9.30 16.77
CA PRO A 116 -20.54 10.35 16.25
C PRO A 116 -20.41 11.71 16.96
N GLN A 117 -19.85 11.72 18.18
CA GLN A 117 -19.57 12.95 18.94
C GLN A 117 -18.24 13.60 18.57
N SER A 118 -17.38 12.93 17.81
CA SER A 118 -16.07 13.43 17.43
C SER A 118 -16.15 14.46 16.31
N ALA A 119 -15.31 15.50 16.38
CA ALA A 119 -15.15 16.44 15.27
C ALA A 119 -14.67 15.73 13.99
N ASP A 120 -13.90 14.64 14.14
CA ASP A 120 -13.36 13.84 13.05
C ASP A 120 -14.17 12.57 12.75
N TYR A 121 -15.44 12.49 13.16
CA TYR A 121 -16.33 11.40 12.74
C TYR A 121 -16.42 11.32 11.20
N MET A 122 -16.11 10.16 10.62
CA MET A 122 -16.03 10.00 9.16
C MET A 122 -17.39 9.65 8.56
N ASN A 123 -17.61 10.07 7.32
CA ASN A 123 -18.84 9.76 6.59
C ASN A 123 -18.74 8.37 5.94
N TYR A 124 -19.51 7.42 6.47
CA TYR A 124 -19.72 6.10 5.87
C TYR A 124 -21.14 5.90 5.36
N ARG A 125 -22.02 6.90 5.41
CA ARG A 125 -23.48 6.68 5.21
C ARG A 125 -24.04 7.37 3.98
N THR A 126 -23.31 8.33 3.40
CA THR A 126 -23.73 9.10 2.24
C THR A 126 -22.65 9.13 1.16
N GLU A 127 -23.05 9.40 -0.09
CA GLU A 127 -22.19 9.39 -1.28
C GLU A 127 -21.65 7.98 -1.64
N GLY A 128 -21.15 7.80 -2.87
CA GLY A 128 -20.63 6.51 -3.34
C GLY A 128 -19.21 6.19 -2.84
N GLN A 129 -18.35 7.21 -2.80
CA GLN A 129 -16.91 7.09 -2.51
C GLN A 129 -16.56 6.33 -1.21
N PRO A 130 -17.32 6.42 -0.10
CA PRO A 130 -17.02 5.65 1.11
C PRO A 130 -16.96 4.12 0.92
N ILE A 131 -17.55 3.55 -0.16
CA ILE A 131 -17.35 2.14 -0.51
C ILE A 131 -15.86 1.83 -0.73
N VAL A 132 -15.16 2.71 -1.44
CA VAL A 132 -13.73 2.59 -1.74
C VAL A 132 -12.91 2.76 -0.47
N ASP A 133 -13.21 3.81 0.29
CA ASP A 133 -12.33 4.23 1.38
C ASP A 133 -12.45 3.31 2.59
N ALA A 134 -13.66 2.80 2.87
CA ALA A 134 -13.86 1.75 3.88
C ALA A 134 -13.12 0.46 3.54
N ALA A 135 -12.99 0.11 2.26
CA ALA A 135 -12.22 -1.04 1.84
C ALA A 135 -10.72 -0.90 2.17
N TYR A 136 -10.16 0.31 2.11
CA TYR A 136 -8.78 0.54 2.56
C TYR A 136 -8.64 0.48 4.09
N VAL A 137 -9.64 0.92 4.85
CA VAL A 137 -9.67 0.70 6.31
C VAL A 137 -9.70 -0.82 6.61
N ALA A 138 -10.60 -1.56 5.95
CA ALA A 138 -10.69 -3.02 6.05
C ALA A 138 -9.38 -3.71 5.67
N LEU A 139 -8.72 -3.26 4.59
CA LEU A 139 -7.41 -3.74 4.18
C LEU A 139 -6.34 -3.51 5.26
N GLY A 140 -6.35 -2.34 5.91
CA GLY A 140 -5.46 -2.05 7.04
C GLY A 140 -5.67 -3.02 8.20
N PHE A 141 -6.93 -3.33 8.56
CA PHE A 141 -7.23 -4.32 9.60
C PHE A 141 -6.80 -5.73 9.21
N LEU A 142 -7.02 -6.15 7.96
CA LEU A 142 -6.59 -7.47 7.46
C LEU A 142 -5.06 -7.62 7.46
N ARG A 143 -4.32 -6.55 7.18
CA ARG A 143 -2.85 -6.55 7.17
C ARG A 143 -2.23 -6.62 8.56
N ALA A 144 -2.89 -6.05 9.57
CA ALA A 144 -2.33 -5.92 10.92
C ALA A 144 -3.38 -6.15 12.03
N PRO A 145 -4.08 -7.30 12.06
CA PRO A 145 -5.23 -7.50 12.95
C PRO A 145 -4.85 -7.37 14.43
N LYS A 146 -3.71 -7.96 14.83
CA LYS A 146 -3.20 -7.89 16.22
C LYS A 146 -2.81 -6.49 16.66
N ALA A 147 -2.39 -5.63 15.73
CA ALA A 147 -1.89 -4.30 16.04
C ALA A 147 -2.97 -3.22 15.93
N LEU A 148 -3.96 -3.41 15.05
CA LEU A 148 -4.93 -2.37 14.69
C LEU A 148 -6.39 -2.73 14.96
N TRP A 149 -6.78 -4.02 14.95
CA TRP A 149 -8.17 -4.43 15.19
C TRP A 149 -8.37 -4.95 16.61
N GLU A 150 -7.61 -5.97 17.02
CA GLU A 150 -7.74 -6.62 18.32
C GLU A 150 -7.65 -5.64 19.50
N PRO A 151 -6.76 -4.62 19.50
CA PRO A 151 -6.64 -3.67 20.61
C PRO A 151 -7.78 -2.65 20.72
N LEU A 152 -8.66 -2.52 19.73
CA LEU A 152 -9.80 -1.60 19.80
C LEU A 152 -10.83 -2.09 20.84
N ASP A 153 -11.46 -1.15 21.53
CA ASP A 153 -12.57 -1.46 22.44
C ASP A 153 -13.82 -1.94 21.68
N ASP A 154 -14.73 -2.60 22.39
CA ASP A 154 -15.93 -3.20 21.82
C ASP A 154 -16.88 -2.17 21.19
N VAL A 155 -16.94 -0.95 21.73
CA VAL A 155 -17.80 0.13 21.19
C VAL A 155 -17.28 0.57 19.83
N THR A 156 -15.97 0.77 19.72
CA THR A 156 -15.28 1.14 18.48
C THR A 156 -15.45 0.04 17.44
N LYS A 157 -15.21 -1.24 17.81
CA LYS A 157 -15.41 -2.40 16.92
C LYS A 157 -16.85 -2.46 16.40
N LYS A 158 -17.85 -2.34 17.28
CA LYS A 158 -19.27 -2.35 16.91
C LYS A 158 -19.60 -1.23 15.92
N ARG A 159 -19.09 -0.02 16.15
CA ARG A 159 -19.30 1.12 15.26
C ARG A 159 -18.69 0.87 13.87
N PHE A 160 -17.47 0.35 13.77
CA PHE A 160 -16.90 -0.03 12.46
C PHE A 160 -17.77 -1.06 11.73
N VAL A 161 -18.25 -2.09 12.43
CA VAL A 161 -19.16 -3.09 11.87
C VAL A 161 -20.45 -2.45 11.34
N GLU A 162 -21.08 -1.57 12.12
CA GLU A 162 -22.27 -0.84 11.70
C GLU A 162 -22.01 0.05 10.48
N GLU A 163 -20.92 0.82 10.49
CA GLU A 163 -20.55 1.70 9.38
C GLU A 163 -20.25 0.92 8.10
N PHE A 164 -19.55 -0.21 8.19
CA PHE A 164 -19.27 -1.08 7.05
C PHE A 164 -20.55 -1.71 6.49
N LYS A 165 -21.44 -2.23 7.35
CA LYS A 165 -22.75 -2.75 6.92
C LYS A 165 -23.62 -1.66 6.28
N SER A 166 -23.50 -0.40 6.71
CA SER A 166 -24.27 0.72 6.13
C SER A 166 -23.98 0.99 4.65
N LEU A 167 -22.79 0.57 4.16
CA LEU A 167 -22.39 0.68 2.76
C LEU A 167 -23.28 -0.14 1.82
N ARG A 168 -23.96 -1.18 2.35
CA ARG A 168 -24.83 -2.09 1.57
C ARG A 168 -26.01 -1.39 0.90
N SER A 169 -26.37 -0.20 1.37
CA SER A 169 -27.45 0.65 0.82
C SER A 169 -27.17 1.21 -0.58
N ARG A 170 -25.96 1.01 -1.12
CA ARG A 170 -25.51 1.60 -2.37
C ARG A 170 -24.57 0.68 -3.15
N SER A 171 -24.37 1.06 -4.40
CA SER A 171 -23.54 0.34 -5.38
C SER A 171 -22.50 1.29 -5.98
N GLY A 172 -21.36 0.70 -6.35
CA GLY A 172 -20.27 1.39 -7.00
C GLY A 172 -20.34 1.36 -8.52
N ALA A 173 -19.29 1.91 -9.14
CA ALA A 173 -19.05 1.73 -10.57
C ALA A 173 -18.83 0.24 -10.92
N TYR A 174 -19.09 -0.13 -12.18
CA TYR A 174 -18.95 -1.51 -12.64
C TYR A 174 -17.51 -1.83 -13.08
N ASN A 175 -16.60 -1.83 -12.11
CA ASN A 175 -15.16 -2.04 -12.28
C ASN A 175 -14.56 -2.52 -10.96
N ASN A 176 -13.30 -2.17 -10.63
CA ASN A 176 -12.66 -2.44 -9.35
C ASN A 176 -13.48 -2.08 -8.09
N TRP A 177 -14.50 -1.22 -8.20
CA TRP A 177 -15.42 -0.92 -7.08
C TRP A 177 -16.13 -2.15 -6.53
N LEU A 178 -16.34 -3.18 -7.35
CA LEU A 178 -16.88 -4.46 -6.88
C LEU A 178 -15.94 -5.13 -5.88
N LEU A 179 -14.62 -5.02 -6.11
CA LEU A 179 -13.61 -5.59 -5.23
C LEU A 179 -13.48 -4.83 -3.91
N PHE A 180 -13.65 -3.50 -3.90
CA PHE A 180 -13.73 -2.74 -2.65
C PHE A 180 -14.89 -3.20 -1.76
N ALA A 181 -16.08 -3.38 -2.34
CA ALA A 181 -17.22 -3.93 -1.62
C ALA A 181 -16.95 -5.35 -1.12
N GLY A 182 -16.41 -6.22 -1.98
CA GLY A 182 -16.06 -7.59 -1.63
C GLY A 182 -15.02 -7.69 -0.50
N LEU A 183 -14.00 -6.84 -0.51
CA LEU A 183 -12.96 -6.82 0.52
C LEU A 183 -13.51 -6.39 1.89
N THR A 184 -14.39 -5.39 1.92
CA THR A 184 -15.03 -4.93 3.16
C THR A 184 -15.87 -6.04 3.79
N GLU A 185 -16.65 -6.76 2.98
CA GLU A 185 -17.42 -7.92 3.44
C GLU A 185 -16.51 -9.11 3.81
N GLY A 186 -15.38 -9.28 3.11
CA GLY A 186 -14.35 -10.24 3.48
C GLY A 186 -13.77 -9.96 4.87
N PHE A 187 -13.52 -8.69 5.21
CA PHE A 187 -13.10 -8.33 6.57
C PHE A 187 -14.17 -8.68 7.61
N LEU A 188 -15.46 -8.35 7.37
CA LEU A 188 -16.56 -8.75 8.27
C LEU A 188 -16.57 -10.27 8.51
N LEU A 189 -16.45 -11.06 7.43
CA LEU A 189 -16.31 -12.51 7.53
C LEU A 189 -15.07 -12.93 8.35
N SER A 190 -13.94 -12.24 8.20
CA SER A 190 -12.69 -12.55 8.90
C SER A 190 -12.84 -12.48 10.43
N ILE A 191 -13.62 -11.52 10.92
CA ILE A 191 -13.87 -11.27 12.36
C ILE A 191 -15.11 -12.02 12.90
N GLY A 192 -15.79 -12.81 12.06
CA GLY A 192 -16.97 -13.59 12.45
C GLY A 192 -18.29 -12.83 12.42
N GLU A 193 -18.32 -11.64 11.81
CA GLU A 193 -19.53 -10.87 11.60
C GLU A 193 -20.34 -11.37 10.40
N GLU A 194 -21.63 -11.03 10.40
CA GLU A 194 -22.48 -11.26 9.23
C GLU A 194 -21.98 -10.44 8.03
N TYR A 195 -21.55 -11.16 6.99
CA TYR A 195 -21.11 -10.61 5.72
C TYR A 195 -22.13 -10.89 4.62
N ASP A 196 -22.09 -10.12 3.53
CA ASP A 196 -22.88 -10.33 2.32
C ASP A 196 -22.12 -11.24 1.33
N PRO A 197 -22.52 -12.52 1.18
CA PRO A 197 -21.81 -13.45 0.31
C PRO A 197 -21.97 -13.13 -1.17
N ALA A 198 -23.06 -12.45 -1.56
CA ALA A 198 -23.31 -12.11 -2.95
C ALA A 198 -22.32 -11.04 -3.42
N ARG A 199 -22.04 -10.03 -2.60
CA ARG A 199 -21.02 -9.00 -2.89
C ARG A 199 -19.62 -9.61 -3.05
N VAL A 200 -19.26 -10.52 -2.15
CA VAL A 200 -17.98 -11.24 -2.21
C VAL A 200 -17.89 -12.06 -3.50
N GLN A 201 -18.88 -12.93 -3.77
CA GLN A 201 -18.83 -13.82 -4.93
C GLN A 201 -18.85 -13.04 -6.25
N PHE A 202 -19.66 -11.98 -6.33
CA PHE A 202 -19.75 -11.14 -7.51
C PHE A 202 -18.42 -10.45 -7.81
N SER A 203 -17.73 -9.95 -6.77
CA SER A 203 -16.42 -9.32 -6.94
C SER A 203 -15.38 -10.28 -7.54
N ILE A 204 -15.30 -11.51 -7.02
CA ILE A 204 -14.32 -12.51 -7.45
C ILE A 204 -14.63 -13.00 -8.86
N ASN A 205 -15.91 -13.31 -9.14
CA ASN A 205 -16.31 -13.77 -10.47
C ASN A 205 -16.02 -12.72 -11.54
N LYS A 206 -16.26 -11.43 -11.23
CA LYS A 206 -15.94 -10.35 -12.18
C LYS A 206 -14.44 -10.18 -12.38
N MET A 207 -13.61 -10.34 -11.36
CA MET A 207 -12.15 -10.38 -11.56
C MET A 207 -11.74 -11.55 -12.46
N LYS A 208 -12.38 -12.72 -12.36
CA LYS A 208 -12.11 -13.85 -13.26
C LYS A 208 -12.49 -13.53 -14.70
N GLU A 209 -13.66 -12.92 -14.92
CA GLU A 209 -14.13 -12.50 -16.25
C GLU A 209 -13.26 -11.39 -16.87
N TRP A 210 -12.76 -10.46 -16.05
CA TRP A 210 -11.93 -9.34 -16.48
C TRP A 210 -10.44 -9.66 -16.56
N TYR A 211 -10.03 -10.90 -16.30
CA TYR A 211 -8.65 -11.30 -16.51
C TYR A 211 -8.35 -11.38 -18.02
N VAL A 212 -7.51 -10.48 -18.51
CA VAL A 212 -7.18 -10.42 -19.96
C VAL A 212 -5.99 -11.29 -20.32
N GLY A 213 -5.21 -11.73 -19.33
CA GLY A 213 -4.02 -12.54 -19.53
C GLY A 213 -2.75 -11.83 -19.05
N ASP A 214 -1.71 -12.64 -18.83
CA ASP A 214 -0.37 -12.17 -18.48
C ASP A 214 -0.34 -11.17 -17.31
N SER A 215 -1.04 -11.52 -16.23
CA SER A 215 -1.21 -10.71 -15.00
C SER A 215 -2.08 -9.45 -15.11
N TRP A 216 -2.68 -9.17 -16.25
CA TRP A 216 -3.53 -7.99 -16.40
C TRP A 216 -5.01 -8.31 -16.19
N TYR A 217 -5.68 -7.44 -15.44
CA TYR A 217 -7.14 -7.34 -15.37
C TYR A 217 -7.58 -6.05 -16.08
N SER A 218 -8.67 -6.12 -16.84
CA SER A 218 -9.18 -5.00 -17.65
C SER A 218 -9.76 -3.86 -16.84
N ASP A 219 -10.16 -4.13 -15.59
CA ASP A 219 -10.81 -3.16 -14.70
C ASP A 219 -12.15 -2.63 -15.27
N GLY A 220 -12.98 -3.57 -15.74
CA GLY A 220 -14.25 -3.29 -16.40
C GLY A 220 -14.34 -3.95 -17.77
N GLU A 221 -15.34 -3.57 -18.55
CA GLU A 221 -15.59 -4.13 -19.89
C GLU A 221 -14.43 -3.86 -20.87
N LYS A 222 -13.81 -2.68 -20.79
CA LYS A 222 -12.68 -2.28 -21.64
C LYS A 222 -11.40 -2.26 -20.83
N PHE A 223 -10.30 -2.71 -21.44
CA PHE A 223 -8.98 -2.69 -20.81
C PHE A 223 -8.52 -1.25 -20.53
N SER A 224 -8.22 -0.98 -19.26
CA SER A 224 -7.59 0.25 -18.81
C SER A 224 -6.09 0.03 -18.58
N MET A 225 -5.25 0.66 -19.40
CA MET A 225 -3.80 0.64 -19.21
C MET A 225 -3.40 1.69 -18.18
N ASP A 226 -3.39 1.27 -16.92
CA ASP A 226 -3.04 2.09 -15.76
C ASP A 226 -2.42 1.22 -14.65
N TYR A 227 -2.20 1.82 -13.48
CA TYR A 227 -1.62 1.14 -12.33
C TYR A 227 -2.66 0.53 -11.36
N TYR A 228 -3.96 0.48 -11.68
CA TYR A 228 -5.00 -0.08 -10.78
C TYR A 228 -4.83 -1.58 -10.51
N ASN A 229 -4.19 -2.30 -11.43
CA ASN A 229 -3.75 -3.67 -11.19
C ASN A 229 -2.84 -3.76 -9.95
N SER A 230 -1.98 -2.76 -9.74
CA SER A 230 -1.10 -2.66 -8.56
C SER A 230 -1.74 -1.90 -7.40
N TYR A 231 -2.46 -0.80 -7.64
CA TYR A 231 -3.11 0.01 -6.60
C TYR A 231 -4.22 -0.74 -5.85
N VAL A 232 -4.90 -1.66 -6.53
CA VAL A 232 -6.15 -2.27 -6.06
C VAL A 232 -6.18 -3.77 -6.35
N ILE A 233 -6.22 -4.16 -7.62
CA ILE A 233 -6.78 -5.45 -8.03
C ILE A 233 -5.99 -6.62 -7.47
N HIS A 234 -4.68 -6.71 -7.75
CA HIS A 234 -3.88 -7.82 -7.24
C HIS A 234 -3.83 -7.88 -5.72
N PRO A 235 -3.44 -6.80 -5.00
CA PRO A 235 -3.43 -6.77 -3.54
C PRO A 235 -4.74 -7.20 -2.89
N MET A 236 -5.84 -6.56 -3.28
CA MET A 236 -7.13 -6.80 -2.63
C MET A 236 -7.73 -8.15 -3.00
N LEU A 237 -7.52 -8.64 -4.22
CA LEU A 237 -7.99 -9.96 -4.62
C LEU A 237 -7.26 -11.07 -3.87
N VAL A 238 -5.93 -10.95 -3.73
CA VAL A 238 -5.11 -11.90 -2.97
C VAL A 238 -5.52 -11.92 -1.50
N ASP A 239 -5.65 -10.75 -0.87
CA ASP A 239 -6.02 -10.64 0.54
C ASP A 239 -7.46 -11.14 0.79
N LEU A 240 -8.41 -10.81 -0.09
CA LEU A 240 -9.78 -11.34 -0.01
C LEU A 240 -9.81 -12.87 -0.16
N LEU A 241 -9.13 -13.43 -1.17
CA LEU A 241 -9.09 -14.88 -1.37
C LEU A 241 -8.42 -15.60 -0.20
N LYS A 242 -7.39 -15.01 0.42
CA LYS A 242 -6.77 -15.57 1.62
C LYS A 242 -7.79 -15.73 2.75
N VAL A 243 -8.57 -14.69 3.03
CA VAL A 243 -9.63 -14.73 4.04
C VAL A 243 -10.65 -15.82 3.71
N LEU A 244 -11.06 -15.93 2.45
CA LEU A 244 -12.05 -16.92 2.05
C LEU A 244 -11.53 -18.34 2.16
N VAL A 245 -10.26 -18.60 1.82
CA VAL A 245 -9.62 -19.90 2.03
C VAL A 245 -9.59 -20.25 3.51
N ASP A 246 -9.16 -19.32 4.37
CA ASP A 246 -9.08 -19.55 5.84
C ASP A 246 -10.45 -19.84 6.44
N LYS A 247 -11.51 -19.25 5.88
CA LYS A 247 -12.91 -19.44 6.28
C LYS A 247 -13.62 -20.55 5.50
N LYS A 248 -12.89 -21.32 4.67
CA LYS A 248 -13.40 -22.43 3.86
C LYS A 248 -14.55 -22.03 2.92
N LYS A 249 -14.45 -20.83 2.32
CA LYS A 249 -15.39 -20.23 1.36
C LYS A 249 -14.85 -20.18 -0.07
N ALA A 250 -13.55 -20.41 -0.27
CA ALA A 250 -12.91 -20.51 -1.58
C ALA A 250 -11.90 -21.66 -1.61
N SER A 251 -11.50 -22.09 -2.80
CA SER A 251 -10.49 -23.13 -2.97
C SER A 251 -9.08 -22.58 -2.79
N GLN A 252 -8.15 -23.41 -2.28
CA GLN A 252 -6.73 -23.06 -2.24
C GLN A 252 -6.19 -22.75 -3.66
N ALA A 253 -6.70 -23.45 -4.68
CA ALA A 253 -6.31 -23.25 -6.07
C ALA A 253 -6.64 -21.85 -6.60
N ASP A 254 -7.79 -21.27 -6.22
CA ASP A 254 -8.15 -19.89 -6.59
C ASP A 254 -7.16 -18.89 -5.99
N TYR A 255 -6.80 -19.05 -4.71
CA TYR A 255 -5.82 -18.21 -4.04
C TYR A 255 -4.43 -18.36 -4.67
N ASP A 256 -3.95 -19.59 -4.89
CA ASP A 256 -2.64 -19.85 -5.49
C ASP A 256 -2.54 -19.26 -6.90
N LEU A 257 -3.61 -19.33 -7.69
CA LEU A 257 -3.68 -18.72 -9.01
C LEU A 257 -3.60 -17.19 -8.93
N ALA A 258 -4.35 -16.56 -8.02
CA ALA A 258 -4.30 -15.12 -7.82
C ALA A 258 -2.91 -14.66 -7.37
N VAL A 259 -2.28 -15.37 -6.43
CA VAL A 259 -0.89 -15.10 -6.01
C VAL A 259 0.06 -15.24 -7.20
N LYS A 260 -0.06 -16.30 -8.00
CA LYS A 260 0.78 -16.53 -9.17
C LYS A 260 0.67 -15.38 -10.18
N ARG A 261 -0.53 -14.85 -10.41
CA ARG A 261 -0.77 -13.68 -11.27
C ARG A 261 -0.20 -12.40 -10.66
N MET A 262 -0.33 -12.17 -9.36
CA MET A 262 0.29 -11.02 -8.68
C MET A 262 1.83 -11.08 -8.75
N VAL A 263 2.42 -12.27 -8.60
CA VAL A 263 3.87 -12.48 -8.73
C VAL A 263 4.35 -12.12 -10.14
N ARG A 264 3.59 -12.49 -11.18
CA ARG A 264 3.90 -12.06 -12.57
C ARG A 264 3.78 -10.54 -12.73
N HIS A 265 2.76 -9.92 -12.12
CA HIS A 265 2.63 -8.46 -12.15
C HIS A 265 3.78 -7.76 -11.43
N ALA A 266 4.25 -8.30 -10.30
CA ALA A 266 5.40 -7.79 -9.57
C ALA A 266 6.70 -7.84 -10.40
N GLU A 267 6.90 -8.89 -11.21
CA GLU A 267 8.01 -8.94 -12.17
C GLU A 267 7.95 -7.79 -13.17
N TYR A 268 6.77 -7.48 -13.72
CA TYR A 268 6.61 -6.32 -14.61
C TYR A 268 6.92 -5.00 -13.92
N LEU A 269 6.43 -4.82 -12.71
CA LEU A 269 6.69 -3.62 -11.92
C LEU A 269 8.17 -3.46 -11.55
N GLU A 270 8.91 -4.54 -11.34
CA GLU A 270 10.36 -4.45 -11.11
C GLU A 270 11.10 -4.08 -12.41
N ARG A 271 10.69 -4.66 -13.54
CA ARG A 271 11.28 -4.40 -14.86
C ARG A 271 11.01 -2.99 -15.35
N ILE A 272 9.86 -2.39 -15.05
CA ILE A 272 9.48 -1.06 -15.56
C ILE A 272 10.27 0.08 -14.88
N ILE A 273 10.92 -0.18 -13.73
CA ILE A 273 11.76 0.81 -13.07
C ILE A 273 12.99 1.05 -13.93
N SER A 274 13.13 2.26 -14.47
CA SER A 274 14.26 2.64 -15.32
C SER A 274 15.59 2.52 -14.57
N PRO A 275 16.75 2.45 -15.26
CA PRO A 275 18.08 2.49 -14.61
C PRO A 275 18.31 3.68 -13.67
N GLU A 276 17.59 4.78 -13.88
CA GLU A 276 17.61 6.00 -13.07
C GLU A 276 16.67 5.92 -11.85
N GLY A 277 15.89 4.84 -11.75
CA GLY A 277 14.86 4.64 -10.72
C GLY A 277 13.63 5.51 -10.92
N THR A 278 13.29 5.81 -12.18
CA THR A 278 12.02 6.46 -12.55
C THR A 278 11.05 5.41 -13.10
N PHE A 279 9.78 5.77 -13.25
CA PHE A 279 8.80 4.92 -13.91
C PHE A 279 7.85 5.74 -14.78
N PRO A 280 7.23 5.14 -15.80
CA PRO A 280 6.35 5.85 -16.73
C PRO A 280 5.16 6.52 -16.02
N ALA A 281 4.91 7.79 -16.36
CA ALA A 281 3.77 8.55 -15.83
C ALA A 281 2.54 8.40 -16.74
N TYR A 282 1.93 7.20 -16.78
CA TYR A 282 0.73 6.93 -17.57
C TYR A 282 -0.46 6.48 -16.73
N GLY A 283 -1.64 6.54 -17.36
CA GLY A 283 -2.87 6.05 -16.80
C GLY A 283 -3.51 7.03 -15.81
N ARG A 284 -4.73 6.68 -15.41
CA ARG A 284 -5.47 7.42 -14.39
C ARG A 284 -4.83 7.26 -13.02
N SER A 285 -5.05 8.25 -12.17
CA SER A 285 -4.61 8.30 -10.78
C SER A 285 -3.09 8.24 -10.59
N ILE A 286 -2.31 8.67 -11.59
CA ILE A 286 -0.84 8.65 -11.52
C ILE A 286 -0.30 9.45 -10.32
N THR A 287 -1.08 10.40 -9.81
CA THR A 287 -0.81 11.17 -8.57
C THR A 287 -0.72 10.31 -7.30
N TYR A 288 -0.97 9.00 -7.38
CA TYR A 288 -0.76 8.05 -6.27
C TYR A 288 0.70 7.62 -6.09
N ARG A 289 1.60 8.07 -6.96
CA ARG A 289 3.06 7.98 -6.78
C ARG A 289 3.53 6.55 -6.53
N THR A 290 4.21 6.33 -5.40
CA THR A 290 4.81 5.05 -4.98
C THR A 290 3.80 3.92 -4.82
N ALA A 291 2.50 4.20 -4.75
CA ALA A 291 1.46 3.17 -4.79
C ALA A 291 1.56 2.27 -6.04
N ALA A 292 2.19 2.75 -7.12
CA ALA A 292 2.34 2.00 -8.38
C ALA A 292 3.07 0.68 -8.16
N PHE A 293 3.87 0.60 -7.08
CA PHE A 293 4.63 -0.58 -6.71
C PHE A 293 4.01 -1.38 -5.57
N GLN A 294 2.76 -1.14 -5.19
CA GLN A 294 2.13 -1.88 -4.09
C GLN A 294 2.16 -3.39 -4.34
N ALA A 295 1.82 -3.89 -5.54
CA ALA A 295 1.85 -5.33 -5.81
C ALA A 295 3.27 -5.92 -5.71
N LEU A 296 4.30 -5.17 -6.12
CA LEU A 296 5.71 -5.56 -5.97
C LEU A 296 6.11 -5.58 -4.48
N ALA A 297 5.76 -4.53 -3.74
CA ALA A 297 6.02 -4.41 -2.32
C ALA A 297 5.32 -5.52 -1.52
N GLN A 298 4.05 -5.81 -1.83
CA GLN A 298 3.27 -6.87 -1.20
C GLN A 298 3.85 -8.25 -1.52
N THR A 299 4.20 -8.52 -2.78
CA THR A 299 4.82 -9.79 -3.18
C THR A 299 6.11 -10.06 -2.41
N ALA A 300 6.93 -9.03 -2.20
CA ALA A 300 8.14 -9.12 -1.39
C ALA A 300 7.84 -9.25 0.12
N LEU A 301 6.82 -8.56 0.64
CA LEU A 301 6.40 -8.66 2.04
C LEU A 301 5.90 -10.08 2.39
N ILE A 302 5.19 -10.75 1.48
CA ILE A 302 4.71 -12.13 1.68
C ILE A 302 5.73 -13.19 1.23
N GLU A 303 6.96 -12.78 0.91
CA GLU A 303 8.06 -13.65 0.50
C GLU A 303 7.75 -14.55 -0.71
N LYS A 304 7.06 -13.98 -1.71
CA LYS A 304 6.66 -14.68 -2.95
C LYS A 304 7.34 -14.14 -4.22
N LEU A 305 8.41 -13.36 -4.09
CA LEU A 305 9.18 -12.92 -5.27
C LEU A 305 9.63 -14.12 -6.11
N PRO A 306 9.66 -14.01 -7.45
CA PRO A 306 10.24 -15.05 -8.29
C PRO A 306 11.69 -15.33 -7.88
N GLU A 307 12.14 -16.58 -7.97
CA GLU A 307 13.48 -17.02 -7.50
C GLU A 307 14.65 -16.18 -8.04
N TYR A 308 14.50 -15.65 -9.26
CA TYR A 308 15.50 -14.86 -9.97
C TYR A 308 15.43 -13.35 -9.68
N ILE A 309 14.41 -12.87 -8.95
CA ILE A 309 14.32 -11.50 -8.44
C ILE A 309 14.61 -11.54 -6.94
N LYS A 310 15.78 -11.04 -6.55
CA LYS A 310 16.22 -11.10 -5.15
C LYS A 310 15.57 -9.98 -4.32
N PRO A 311 15.30 -10.18 -3.01
CA PRO A 311 14.79 -9.13 -2.13
C PRO A 311 15.62 -7.84 -2.15
N ALA A 312 16.95 -7.94 -2.09
CA ALA A 312 17.85 -6.78 -2.18
C ALA A 312 17.79 -6.04 -3.53
N GLN A 313 17.41 -6.74 -4.61
CA GLN A 313 17.18 -6.15 -5.92
C GLN A 313 15.95 -5.22 -5.90
N VAL A 314 14.85 -5.71 -5.31
CA VAL A 314 13.63 -4.92 -5.11
C VAL A 314 13.89 -3.75 -4.17
N ARG A 315 14.59 -3.97 -3.04
CA ARG A 315 15.02 -2.89 -2.13
C ARG A 315 15.75 -1.80 -2.91
N SER A 316 16.77 -2.17 -3.68
CA SER A 316 17.62 -1.20 -4.40
C SER A 316 16.82 -0.37 -5.41
N ALA A 317 15.92 -1.02 -6.18
CA ALA A 317 15.07 -0.35 -7.15
C ALA A 317 14.10 0.64 -6.49
N LEU A 318 13.36 0.17 -5.47
CA LEU A 318 12.38 0.99 -4.76
C LEU A 318 13.04 2.11 -3.95
N THR A 319 14.21 1.87 -3.35
CA THR A 319 15.00 2.91 -2.68
C THR A 319 15.28 4.06 -3.65
N LYS A 320 15.69 3.74 -4.88
CA LYS A 320 15.96 4.79 -5.89
C LYS A 320 14.69 5.54 -6.31
N VAL A 321 13.56 4.86 -6.46
CA VAL A 321 12.24 5.49 -6.71
C VAL A 321 11.86 6.43 -5.57
N ILE A 322 11.99 5.98 -4.32
CA ILE A 322 11.63 6.78 -3.13
C ILE A 322 12.53 8.01 -3.01
N HIS A 323 13.84 7.88 -3.28
CA HIS A 323 14.75 9.03 -3.38
C HIS A 323 14.28 10.05 -4.43
N ASN A 324 14.00 9.59 -5.66
CA ASN A 324 13.55 10.45 -6.75
C ASN A 324 12.22 11.18 -6.43
N MET A 325 11.35 10.58 -5.61
CA MET A 325 10.09 11.18 -5.18
C MET A 325 10.23 12.07 -3.94
N TYR A 326 11.08 11.72 -2.96
CA TYR A 326 10.97 12.27 -1.61
C TYR A 326 12.27 12.84 -1.02
N ASP A 327 13.37 12.89 -1.76
CA ASP A 327 14.59 13.60 -1.32
C ASP A 327 14.36 15.10 -1.16
N GLY A 328 13.53 15.68 -2.03
CA GLY A 328 13.14 17.08 -1.95
C GLY A 328 11.83 17.30 -1.17
N ASN A 329 11.38 18.56 -1.17
CA ASN A 329 10.09 18.96 -0.60
C ASN A 329 9.01 19.22 -1.66
N GLN A 330 9.27 18.92 -2.94
CA GLN A 330 8.35 19.25 -4.04
C GLN A 330 6.97 18.57 -3.92
N ASN A 331 6.90 17.43 -3.23
CA ASN A 331 5.65 16.70 -3.03
C ASN A 331 4.88 17.13 -1.78
N PHE A 332 5.35 18.15 -1.05
CA PHE A 332 4.74 18.61 0.19
C PHE A 332 4.47 20.11 0.15
N ASP A 333 3.41 20.56 0.79
CA ASP A 333 3.17 21.98 1.06
C ASP A 333 4.00 22.46 2.27
N ASP A 334 3.93 23.77 2.57
CA ASP A 334 4.66 24.39 3.69
C ASP A 334 4.24 23.83 5.07
N LYS A 335 3.10 23.12 5.14
CA LYS A 335 2.57 22.48 6.35
C LYS A 335 2.85 20.97 6.40
N GLY A 336 3.53 20.43 5.39
CA GLY A 336 3.91 19.02 5.31
C GLY A 336 2.83 18.09 4.76
N TRP A 337 1.77 18.60 4.13
CA TRP A 337 0.75 17.78 3.45
C TRP A 337 1.15 17.48 2.00
N LEU A 338 0.74 16.33 1.48
CA LEU A 338 0.97 16.02 0.06
C LEU A 338 0.22 17.02 -0.84
N VAL A 339 0.91 17.52 -1.88
CA VAL A 339 0.32 18.40 -2.90
C VAL A 339 -0.21 17.59 -4.09
N LEU A 340 -1.24 18.10 -4.77
CA LEU A 340 -1.81 17.44 -5.95
C LEU A 340 -0.79 17.36 -7.10
N GLY A 341 -0.44 16.15 -7.55
CA GLY A 341 0.48 15.95 -8.67
C GLY A 341 1.22 14.61 -8.61
N PHE A 342 2.09 14.36 -9.60
CA PHE A 342 2.90 13.13 -9.66
C PHE A 342 4.23 13.30 -8.92
N ASN A 343 5.05 14.26 -9.34
CA ASN A 343 6.30 14.60 -8.66
C ASN A 343 6.47 16.12 -8.62
N GLY A 344 5.86 16.75 -7.62
CA GLY A 344 5.61 18.20 -7.60
C GLY A 344 4.12 18.53 -7.57
N HIS A 345 3.83 19.83 -7.50
CA HIS A 345 2.48 20.37 -7.66
C HIS A 345 2.10 20.42 -9.16
N GLN A 346 1.20 19.51 -9.56
CA GLN A 346 0.75 19.29 -10.94
C GLN A 346 -0.75 18.94 -10.95
N PRO A 347 -1.65 19.87 -10.55
CA PRO A 347 -3.06 19.55 -10.30
C PRO A 347 -3.84 19.09 -11.53
N LEU A 348 -3.37 19.41 -12.75
CA LEU A 348 -3.99 18.94 -14.00
C LEU A 348 -3.80 17.43 -14.26
N LEU A 349 -2.90 16.76 -13.54
CA LEU A 349 -2.73 15.30 -13.61
C LEU A 349 -3.71 14.54 -12.71
N ALA A 350 -4.37 15.23 -11.78
CA ALA A 350 -5.34 14.64 -10.87
C ALA A 350 -6.62 14.29 -11.64
N ASP A 351 -7.26 13.16 -11.37
CA ASP A 351 -8.57 12.87 -11.94
C ASP A 351 -9.66 13.71 -11.28
N ILE A 352 -10.85 13.75 -11.89
CA ILE A 352 -12.03 14.45 -11.38
C ILE A 352 -12.51 13.96 -9.99
N TYR A 353 -11.98 12.85 -9.49
CA TYR A 353 -12.26 12.32 -8.15
C TYR A 353 -11.05 12.42 -7.20
N THR A 354 -9.92 12.94 -7.66
CA THR A 354 -8.68 13.05 -6.87
C THR A 354 -8.66 14.34 -6.04
N SER A 355 -8.53 14.18 -4.73
CA SER A 355 -8.39 15.22 -3.72
C SER A 355 -7.04 15.12 -3.00
N THR A 356 -6.81 15.92 -1.95
CA THR A 356 -5.71 15.71 -1.00
C THR A 356 -5.75 14.32 -0.36
N GLY A 357 -6.94 13.81 0.01
CA GLY A 357 -7.11 12.53 0.72
C GLY A 357 -6.72 11.31 -0.11
N SER A 358 -7.30 11.15 -1.30
CA SER A 358 -6.48 11.19 -2.50
C SER A 358 -5.10 10.52 -2.48
N LEU A 359 -4.12 11.38 -2.23
CA LEU A 359 -2.70 11.21 -2.46
C LEU A 359 -2.05 10.21 -1.49
N TYR A 360 -2.72 9.91 -0.38
CA TYR A 360 -2.22 9.01 0.66
C TYR A 360 -2.14 7.54 0.24
N MET A 361 -2.66 7.22 -0.95
CA MET A 361 -2.32 5.98 -1.66
C MET A 361 -0.80 5.77 -1.74
N ALA A 362 -0.01 6.85 -1.79
CA ALA A 362 1.44 6.80 -1.83
C ALA A 362 2.08 5.91 -0.75
N THR A 363 1.44 5.78 0.42
CA THR A 363 1.91 4.92 1.52
C THR A 363 1.97 3.44 1.14
N LEU A 364 1.16 2.99 0.17
CA LEU A 364 1.10 1.60 -0.27
C LEU A 364 2.37 1.13 -0.99
N GLY A 365 3.28 2.03 -1.37
CA GLY A 365 4.60 1.66 -1.88
C GLY A 365 5.60 1.24 -0.81
N PHE A 366 5.25 1.37 0.47
CA PHE A 366 6.15 1.16 1.61
C PHE A 366 5.90 -0.16 2.37
N LEU A 367 5.07 -1.08 1.82
CA LEU A 367 4.67 -2.29 2.56
C LEU A 367 5.84 -3.16 3.02
N ASN A 368 7.00 -3.10 2.35
CA ASN A 368 8.21 -3.83 2.74
C ASN A 368 8.74 -3.43 4.11
N LEU A 369 8.38 -2.27 4.66
CA LEU A 369 8.72 -1.89 6.04
C LEU A 369 8.09 -2.82 7.08
N GLY A 370 7.08 -3.62 6.71
CA GLY A 370 6.56 -4.72 7.53
C GLY A 370 7.49 -5.92 7.65
N LEU A 371 8.60 -5.97 6.90
CA LEU A 371 9.65 -6.96 7.10
C LEU A 371 10.56 -6.52 8.27
N PRO A 372 10.91 -7.42 9.21
CA PRO A 372 11.85 -7.15 10.30
C PRO A 372 13.19 -6.58 9.82
N ALA A 373 13.85 -5.75 10.63
CA ALA A 373 15.08 -5.07 10.23
C ALA A 373 16.27 -6.02 9.92
N ASP A 374 16.24 -7.24 10.44
CA ASP A 374 17.21 -8.31 10.22
C ASP A 374 16.88 -9.21 9.02
N HIS A 375 15.71 -9.02 8.39
CA HIS A 375 15.30 -9.77 7.21
C HIS A 375 16.24 -9.54 6.01
N ILE A 376 16.46 -10.55 5.17
CA ILE A 376 17.37 -10.51 4.00
C ILE A 376 17.05 -9.38 3.01
N PHE A 377 15.79 -8.95 2.94
CA PHE A 377 15.40 -7.76 2.19
C PHE A 377 16.20 -6.52 2.61
N TRP A 378 16.53 -6.38 3.89
CA TRP A 378 17.31 -5.26 4.45
C TRP A 378 18.79 -5.59 4.62
N THR A 379 19.15 -6.83 4.95
CA THR A 379 20.52 -7.17 5.35
C THR A 379 21.42 -7.56 4.18
N ASP A 380 20.89 -8.15 3.10
CA ASP A 380 21.70 -8.54 1.94
C ASP A 380 22.34 -7.31 1.26
N ALA A 381 23.50 -7.52 0.64
CA ALA A 381 24.18 -6.49 -0.14
C ALA A 381 23.27 -5.95 -1.27
N PRO A 382 23.30 -4.63 -1.56
CA PRO A 382 22.52 -4.06 -2.65
C PRO A 382 22.76 -4.76 -3.99
N GLN A 383 21.71 -4.91 -4.81
CA GLN A 383 21.79 -5.54 -6.13
C GLN A 383 21.13 -4.68 -7.20
N SER A 384 21.75 -4.62 -8.39
CA SER A 384 21.14 -3.97 -9.57
C SER A 384 19.83 -4.66 -9.95
N TRP A 385 18.81 -3.87 -10.28
CA TRP A 385 17.52 -4.36 -10.80
C TRP A 385 17.56 -4.63 -12.29
N THR A 386 16.54 -5.32 -12.80
CA THR A 386 16.56 -5.91 -14.14
C THR A 386 16.89 -4.90 -15.24
N SER A 387 16.22 -3.75 -15.22
CA SER A 387 16.48 -2.69 -16.21
C SER A 387 17.88 -2.09 -16.06
N LEU A 388 18.35 -1.81 -14.84
CA LEU A 388 19.73 -1.33 -14.64
C LEU A 388 20.77 -2.34 -15.15
N LYS A 389 20.56 -3.64 -14.92
CA LYS A 389 21.42 -4.72 -15.44
C LYS A 389 21.42 -4.74 -16.97
N ALA A 390 20.24 -4.72 -17.59
CA ALA A 390 20.09 -4.76 -19.03
C ALA A 390 20.80 -3.59 -19.73
N TRP A 391 20.64 -2.37 -19.23
CA TRP A 391 21.29 -1.17 -19.79
C TRP A 391 22.81 -1.12 -19.57
N LYS A 392 23.35 -1.93 -18.64
CA LYS A 392 24.79 -2.13 -18.46
C LYS A 392 25.36 -3.28 -19.31
N GLY A 393 24.52 -4.00 -20.05
CA GLY A 393 24.93 -5.22 -20.76
C GLY A 393 25.18 -6.41 -19.84
N GLU A 394 24.69 -6.38 -18.59
CA GLU A 394 24.77 -7.51 -17.67
C GLU A 394 23.73 -8.58 -18.02
N VAL A 395 23.97 -9.82 -17.60
CA VAL A 395 23.04 -10.93 -17.84
C VAL A 395 21.72 -10.69 -17.11
N VAL A 396 20.62 -10.73 -17.86
CA VAL A 396 19.25 -10.66 -17.35
C VAL A 396 18.43 -11.85 -17.83
N LYS A 397 17.48 -12.30 -17.01
CA LYS A 397 16.56 -13.36 -17.43
C LYS A 397 15.64 -12.83 -18.54
N LYS A 398 15.58 -13.56 -19.66
CA LYS A 398 14.65 -13.30 -20.76
C LYS A 398 13.20 -13.30 -20.25
N ASP A 399 12.43 -12.31 -20.66
CA ASP A 399 11.01 -12.21 -20.33
C ASP A 399 10.14 -13.16 -21.17
N TYR A 400 8.92 -13.44 -20.72
CA TYR A 400 8.06 -14.48 -21.30
C TYR A 400 6.57 -14.22 -21.05
N LYS A 401 5.70 -14.63 -21.98
CA LYS A 401 4.25 -14.61 -21.77
C LYS A 401 3.81 -15.76 -20.85
N VAL A 402 2.81 -15.53 -20.00
CA VAL A 402 2.11 -16.61 -19.25
C VAL A 402 0.69 -16.88 -19.76
N GLU A 403 0.23 -18.12 -19.60
CA GLU A 403 -1.08 -18.61 -20.08
C GLU A 403 -2.07 -18.97 -18.95
N TYR A 404 -1.72 -18.71 -17.67
CA TYR A 404 -2.54 -19.07 -16.51
C TYR A 404 -3.39 -17.92 -16.00
#